data_AF-A0A176S2S0-F1
#
_entry.id   AF-A0A176S2S0-F1
#
_cell.length_a   1.000
_cell.length_b   1.000
_cell.length_c   1.000
_cell.angle_alpha   90.00
_cell.angle_beta   90.00
_cell.angle_gamma   90.00
#
_symmetry.space_group_name_H-M   'P 1'
#
loop_
_entity.id
_entity.type
_entity.pdbx_description
1 polymer ?
#
loop_
_entity_poly.entity_id
_entity_poly.type
_entity_poly.pdbx_seq_one_letter_code
_entity_poly.pdbx_strand_id
1 'polypeptide(L)' 'MKPTFTLKPYQEGDEHAIQAGFSSVFPSYRSLETWHWIYTRNPDGARIMLAWADNGELAAHYACIPHTMQESR' A
#
# COMPACT_ATOMS: atom_id res chain seq x y z
N MET A 1 10.03 4.34 25.68
CA MET A 1 8.62 4.00 25.40
C MET A 1 8.60 3.20 24.11
N LYS A 2 7.82 2.10 24.01
CA LYS A 2 7.70 1.40 22.73
C LYS A 2 6.81 2.24 21.79
N PRO A 3 7.15 2.41 20.51
CA PRO A 3 6.28 3.12 19.59
C PRO A 3 4.94 2.39 19.47
N THR A 4 3.85 3.16 19.46
CA THR A 4 2.50 2.65 19.22
C THR A 4 2.16 2.83 17.75
N PHE A 5 1.40 1.88 17.19
CA PHE A 5 0.95 1.95 15.81
C PHE A 5 -0.55 1.69 15.73
N THR A 6 -1.23 2.45 14.87
CA THR A 6 -2.64 2.25 14.53
C THR A 6 -2.73 1.63 13.15
N LEU A 7 -3.40 0.47 13.04
CA LEU A 7 -3.63 -0.21 11.77
C LEU A 7 -4.93 0.31 11.13
N LYS A 8 -4.86 0.73 9.86
CA LYS A 8 -6.01 1.20 9.09
C LYS A 8 -6.00 0.64 7.67
N PRO A 9 -7.16 0.24 7.11
CA PRO A 9 -7.28 -0.01 5.69
C PRO A 9 -6.93 1.26 4.90
N TYR A 10 -6.37 1.08 3.70
CA TYR A 10 -6.13 2.16 2.75
C TYR A 10 -7.41 2.97 2.45
N GLN A 11 -7.23 4.28 2.31
CA GLN A 11 -8.19 5.22 1.75
C GLN A 11 -7.55 6.01 0.60
N GLU A 12 -8.39 6.52 -0.31
CA GLU A 12 -7.92 7.39 -1.39
C GLU A 12 -7.14 8.60 -0.82
N GLY A 13 -5.94 8.82 -1.34
CA GLY A 13 -4.99 9.83 -0.88
C GLY A 13 -3.83 9.27 -0.06
N ASP A 14 -3.97 8.09 0.56
CA ASP A 14 -2.89 7.47 1.35
C ASP A 14 -1.68 7.07 0.49
N GLU A 15 -1.86 6.88 -0.82
CA GLU A 15 -0.81 6.58 -1.80
C GLU A 15 0.31 7.63 -1.81
N HIS A 16 0.03 8.88 -1.43
CA HIS A 16 1.05 9.92 -1.30
C HIS A 16 1.98 9.65 -0.11
N ALA A 17 1.45 9.22 1.03
CA ALA A 17 2.26 8.85 2.19
C ALA A 17 3.05 7.56 1.90
N ILE A 18 2.45 6.60 1.20
CA ILE A 18 3.14 5.40 0.72
C ILE A 18 4.31 5.77 -0.18
N GLN A 19 4.09 6.66 -1.16
CA GLN A 19 5.11 7.11 -2.09
C GLN A 19 6.25 7.81 -1.35
N ALA A 20 5.95 8.77 -0.47
CA ALA A 20 6.96 9.51 0.28
C ALA A 20 7.81 8.58 1.17
N GLY A 21 7.15 7.68 1.90
CA GLY A 21 7.82 6.70 2.75
C GLY A 21 8.73 5.76 1.94
N PHE A 22 8.21 5.13 0.90
CA PHE A 22 8.99 4.18 0.11
C PHE A 22 10.08 4.84 -0.72
N SER A 23 9.85 6.03 -1.31
CA SER A 23 10.90 6.74 -2.06
C SER A 23 12.08 7.15 -1.18
N SER A 24 11.87 7.36 0.13
CA SER A 24 12.96 7.67 1.07
C SER A 24 13.88 6.47 1.35
N VAL A 25 13.36 5.24 1.27
CA VAL A 25 14.08 3.99 1.56
C VAL A 25 14.54 3.28 0.29
N PHE A 26 13.76 3.39 -0.78
CA PHE A 26 13.94 2.76 -2.08
C PHE A 26 14.03 3.85 -3.16
N PRO A 27 15.25 4.25 -3.57
CA PRO A 27 15.46 5.35 -4.53
C PRO A 27 14.79 5.17 -5.90
N SER A 28 14.45 3.93 -6.26
CA SER A 28 13.76 3.57 -7.50
C SER A 28 12.37 2.99 -7.25
N TYR A 29 11.67 3.47 -6.20
CA TYR A 29 10.29 3.08 -5.99
C TYR A 29 9.41 3.48 -7.19
N ARG A 30 8.35 2.71 -7.43
CA ARG A 30 7.42 2.92 -8.54
C ARG A 30 6.78 4.31 -8.47
N SER A 31 6.34 4.82 -9.62
CA SER A 31 5.53 6.05 -9.67
C SER A 31 4.12 5.83 -9.12
N LEU A 32 3.44 6.93 -8.75
CA LEU A 32 2.02 6.88 -8.37
C LEU A 32 1.15 6.31 -9.49
N GLU A 33 1.46 6.61 -10.75
CA GLU A 33 0.75 6.05 -11.90
C GLU A 33 0.83 4.51 -11.92
N THR A 34 2.04 3.97 -11.79
CA THR A 34 2.24 2.52 -11.72
C THR A 34 1.59 1.93 -10.47
N TRP A 35 1.63 2.64 -9.33
CA TRP A 35 0.97 2.21 -8.10
C TRP A 35 -0.55 2.09 -8.30
N HIS A 36 -1.20 3.09 -8.90
CA HIS A 36 -2.63 3.05 -9.20
C HIS A 36 -2.94 1.93 -10.20
N TRP A 37 -2.16 1.78 -11.26
CA TRP A 37 -2.36 0.69 -12.22
C TRP A 37 -2.35 -0.68 -11.54
N ILE A 38 -1.42 -0.91 -10.60
CA ILE A 38 -1.32 -2.16 -9.83
C ILE A 38 -2.54 -2.32 -8.91
N TYR A 39 -2.85 -1.33 -8.07
CA TYR A 39 -3.72 -1.55 -6.90
C TYR A 39 -5.18 -1.08 -7.07
N THR A 40 -5.51 -0.26 -8.07
CA THR A 40 -6.89 0.23 -8.25
C THR A 40 -7.62 -0.35 -9.46
N ARG A 41 -6.89 -1.00 -10.39
CA ARG A 41 -7.45 -1.52 -11.64
C ARG A 41 -7.62 -3.03 -11.72
N ASN A 42 -7.39 -3.77 -10.63
CA ASN A 42 -7.70 -5.21 -10.61
C ASN A 42 -9.22 -5.42 -10.39
N PRO A 43 -9.91 -6.22 -11.25
CA PRO A 43 -11.31 -6.58 -11.06
C PRO A 43 -11.66 -7.22 -9.70
N ASP A 44 -10.75 -8.00 -9.13
CA ASP A 44 -10.87 -8.63 -7.82
C ASP A 44 -10.44 -7.68 -6.68
N GLY A 45 -10.05 -6.45 -7.02
CA GLY A 45 -9.62 -5.38 -6.12
C GLY A 45 -8.20 -5.57 -5.57
N ALA A 46 -7.88 -4.82 -4.52
CA ALA A 46 -6.67 -4.97 -3.72
C ALA A 46 -7.01 -4.98 -2.23
N ARG A 47 -6.16 -5.63 -1.42
CA ARG A 47 -6.23 -5.56 0.05
C ARG A 47 -5.00 -4.85 0.54
N ILE A 48 -5.19 -3.70 1.18
CA ILE A 48 -4.11 -2.84 1.62
C ILE A 48 -4.34 -2.44 3.07
N MET A 49 -3.30 -2.61 3.89
CA MET A 49 -3.30 -2.25 5.31
C MET A 49 -2.08 -1.38 5.61
N LEU A 50 -2.31 -0.32 6.38
CA LEU A 50 -1.32 0.70 6.72
C LEU A 50 -1.11 0.71 8.23
N ALA A 51 0.14 0.86 8.66
CA ALA A 51 0.48 1.11 10.05
C ALA A 51 0.93 2.55 10.22
N TRP A 52 0.16 3.32 10.98
CA TRP A 52 0.42 4.72 11.26
C TRP A 52 1.04 4.88 12.65
N ALA A 53 2.16 5.59 12.74
CA ALA A 53 2.74 5.99 14.01
C ALA A 53 1.96 7.16 14.62
N ASP A 54 2.10 7.36 15.94
CA ASP A 54 1.38 8.42 16.67
C ASP A 54 1.70 9.84 16.17
N ASN A 55 2.85 10.03 15.51
CA ASN A 55 3.27 11.29 14.89
C ASN A 55 2.64 11.53 13.50
N GLY A 56 1.81 10.60 13.00
CA GLY A 56 1.18 10.69 11.69
C GLY A 56 2.05 10.16 10.53
N GLU A 57 3.25 9.66 10.80
CA GLU A 57 4.08 9.03 9.76
C GLU A 57 3.61 7.62 9.44
N LEU A 58 3.69 7.25 8.17
CA LEU A 58 3.41 5.90 7.73
C LEU A 58 4.60 5.00 8.02
N ALA A 59 4.45 4.11 9.01
CA ALA A 59 5.50 3.20 9.44
C ALA A 59 5.58 1.93 8.58
N ALA A 60 4.45 1.46 8.04
CA ALA A 60 4.42 0.30 7.18
C ALA A 60 3.22 0.32 6.22
N HIS A 61 3.41 -0.32 5.07
CA HIS A 61 2.37 -0.58 4.07
C HIS A 61 2.48 -2.03 3.61
N TYR A 62 1.37 -2.75 3.68
CA TYR A 62 1.22 -4.10 3.17
C TYR A 62 0.08 -4.11 2.15
N ALA A 63 0.34 -4.65 0.96
CA ALA A 63 -0.64 -4.74 -0.11
C ALA A 63 -0.58 -6.10 -0.81
N CYS A 64 -1.74 -6.66 -1.11
CA CYS A 64 -1.87 -7.82 -1.97
C CYS A 64 -2.99 -7.65 -2.98
N ILE A 65 -2.85 -8.38 -4.07
CA ILE A 65 -3.80 -8.42 -5.17
C ILE A 65 -4.23 -9.87 -5.33
N PRO A 66 -5.52 -10.20 -5.12
CA PRO A 66 -6.04 -11.51 -5.43
C PRO A 66 -6.02 -11.75 -6.94
N HIS A 67 -5.73 -12.99 -7.33
CA HIS A 67 -5.85 -13.46 -8.70
C HIS A 67 -6.57 -14.80 -8.69
N THR A 68 -7.71 -14.87 -9.39
CA THR A 68 -8.41 -16.13 -9.62
C THR A 68 -7.70 -16.90 -10.73
N MET A 69 -7.04 -18.02 -10.38
CA MET A 69 -6.46 -18.93 -11.36
C MET A 69 -7.54 -19.87 -11.89
N GLN A 70 -7.80 -19.83 -13.20
CA GLN A 70 -8.61 -20.85 -13.86
C GLN A 70 -7.70 -21.95 -14.40
N GLU A 71 -7.88 -23.16 -13.90
CA GLU A 71 -7.21 -24.35 -14.42
C GLU A 71 -7.93 -24.80 -15.69
N SER A 72 -7.19 -24.88 -16.81
CA SER A 72 -7.71 -25.44 -18.06
C SER A 72 -7.91 -26.95 -17.88
N ARG A 73 -9.18 -27.38 -17.89
CA ARG A 73 -9.56 -28.80 -17.96
C ARG A 73 -9.28 -29.40 -19.33
#